data_AF-A0A3D2WWL5-F1
#
_entry.id   AF-A0A3D2WWL5-F1
#
_cell.length_a   1.000
_cell.length_b   1.000
_cell.length_c   1.000
_cell.angle_alpha   90.00
_cell.angle_beta   90.00
_cell.angle_gamma   90.00
#
_symmetry.space_group_name_H-M   'P 1'
#
loop_
_entity.id
_entity.type
_entity.pdbx_description
1 polymer ?
#
loop_
_entity_poly.entity_id
_entity_poly.type
_entity_poly.pdbx_seq_one_letter_code
_entity_poly.pdbx_strand_id
1 'polypeptide(L)'
;MRRFLFIIFFVSVAFLTTTAYHVFKPQWILFHKGENHYLKKEYSKAIIYYEPLTNFDFKKPEFLRHLGISYIVTGHYDKASSVYEKLIKIQPENQEAVIKLAYVYAEQGKFNTAIDLLNLLLETGSDTRLARIYLARILTWSGQFEDAINEYRKVLGEKK
;
A
#
# COMPACT_ATOMS: atom_id res chain seq x y z
N MET A 1 -35.83 4.97 45.57
CA MET A 1 -35.61 6.06 44.60
C MET A 1 -34.13 6.24 44.21
N ARG A 2 -33.20 6.38 45.16
CA ARG A 2 -31.76 6.61 44.89
C ARG A 2 -31.07 5.53 44.03
N ARG A 3 -31.35 4.24 44.27
CA ARG A 3 -30.79 3.13 43.45
C ARG A 3 -31.25 3.15 41.98
N PHE A 4 -32.47 3.61 41.71
CA PHE A 4 -33.04 3.65 40.35
C PHE A 4 -32.41 4.78 39.51
N LEU A 5 -32.21 5.95 40.12
CA LEU A 5 -31.46 7.07 39.53
C LEU A 5 -30.01 6.70 39.20
N PHE A 6 -29.35 5.92 40.07
CA PHE A 6 -28.00 5.42 39.82
C PHE A 6 -27.93 4.48 38.61
N ILE A 7 -28.91 3.58 38.44
CA ILE A 7 -28.96 2.66 37.30
C ILE A 7 -29.18 3.43 35.99
N ILE A 8 -30.11 4.39 35.97
CA ILE A 8 -30.37 5.25 34.80
C ILE A 8 -29.10 6.02 34.39
N PHE A 9 -28.38 6.56 35.37
CA PHE A 9 -27.11 7.26 35.13
C PHE A 9 -26.09 6.34 34.46
N PHE A 10 -25.86 5.13 34.98
CA PHE A 10 -24.90 4.18 34.37
C PHE A 10 -25.31 3.74 32.97
N VAL A 11 -26.59 3.50 32.71
CA VAL A 11 -27.09 3.15 31.37
C VAL A 11 -26.91 4.32 30.40
N SER A 12 -27.19 5.56 30.84
CA SER A 12 -26.99 6.74 30.01
C SER A 12 -25.51 7.00 29.68
N VAL A 13 -24.60 6.78 30.63
CA VAL A 13 -23.16 6.89 30.42
C VAL A 13 -22.66 5.81 29.47
N ALA A 14 -23.10 4.55 29.61
CA ALA A 14 -22.74 3.47 28.69
C ALA A 14 -23.25 3.72 27.26
N PHE A 15 -24.45 4.29 27.14
CA PHE A 15 -25.01 4.67 25.84
C PHE A 15 -24.25 5.84 25.21
N LEU A 16 -23.88 6.85 26.01
CA LEU A 16 -23.06 7.99 25.58
C LEU A 16 -21.66 7.55 25.16
N THR A 17 -21.02 6.62 25.88
CA THR A 17 -19.68 6.13 25.51
C THR A 17 -19.72 5.23 24.28
N THR A 18 -20.80 4.46 24.07
CA THR A 18 -20.98 3.62 22.86
C THR A 18 -21.29 4.46 21.63
N THR A 19 -22.20 5.44 21.75
CA THR A 19 -22.49 6.38 20.67
C THR A 19 -21.28 7.26 20.36
N ALA A 20 -20.60 7.77 21.39
CA ALA A 20 -19.33 8.46 21.21
C ALA A 20 -18.29 7.53 20.57
N TYR A 21 -18.20 6.25 20.92
CA TYR A 21 -17.27 5.32 20.27
C TYR A 21 -17.52 5.18 18.76
N HIS A 22 -18.78 5.03 18.35
CA HIS A 22 -19.14 4.95 16.93
C HIS A 22 -19.01 6.29 16.19
N VAL A 23 -19.23 7.41 16.87
CA VAL A 23 -19.11 8.76 16.30
C VAL A 23 -17.65 9.23 16.24
N PHE A 24 -16.82 8.89 17.24
CA PHE A 24 -15.45 9.40 17.39
C PHE A 24 -14.35 8.47 16.83
N LYS A 25 -14.59 7.17 16.59
CA LYS A 25 -13.56 6.25 16.03
C LYS A 25 -13.95 5.50 14.75
N PRO A 26 -14.66 6.10 13.78
CA PRO A 26 -15.02 5.40 12.54
C PRO A 26 -13.79 4.93 11.75
N GLN A 27 -12.69 5.70 11.79
CA GLN A 27 -11.47 5.41 11.01
C GLN A 27 -10.82 4.08 11.41
N TRP A 28 -10.71 3.79 12.71
CA TRP A 28 -10.10 2.55 13.20
C TRP A 28 -10.96 1.34 12.84
N ILE A 29 -12.29 1.46 12.98
CA ILE A 29 -13.23 0.38 12.62
C ILE A 29 -13.14 0.09 11.12
N LEU A 30 -13.14 1.12 10.28
CA LEU A 30 -13.00 1.00 8.84
C LEU A 30 -11.64 0.38 8.47
N PHE A 31 -10.55 0.81 9.10
CA PHE A 31 -9.23 0.23 8.88
C PHE A 31 -9.20 -1.27 9.19
N HIS A 32 -9.73 -1.70 10.34
CA HIS A 32 -9.76 -3.13 10.72
C HIS A 32 -10.67 -3.96 9.85
N LYS A 33 -11.82 -3.43 9.41
CA LYS A 33 -12.67 -4.11 8.43
C LYS A 33 -11.94 -4.28 7.10
N GLY A 34 -11.31 -3.22 6.61
CA GLY A 34 -10.48 -3.27 5.40
C GLY A 34 -9.35 -4.28 5.54
N GLU A 35 -8.65 -4.29 6.67
CA GLU A 35 -7.56 -5.23 6.97
C GLU A 35 -8.04 -6.67 7.01
N ASN A 36 -9.19 -6.95 7.64
CA ASN A 36 -9.77 -8.29 7.67
C ASN A 36 -10.06 -8.81 6.25
N HIS A 37 -10.65 -7.98 5.40
CA HIS A 37 -10.92 -8.32 4.00
C HIS A 37 -9.63 -8.47 3.18
N TYR A 38 -8.63 -7.61 3.42
CA TYR A 38 -7.31 -7.70 2.80
C TYR A 38 -6.62 -9.03 3.14
N LEU A 39 -6.63 -9.44 4.42
CA LEU A 39 -6.06 -10.71 4.87
C LEU A 39 -6.79 -11.93 4.26
N LYS A 40 -8.10 -11.80 4.00
CA LYS A 40 -8.90 -12.79 3.26
C LYS A 40 -8.69 -12.73 1.74
N LYS A 41 -7.82 -11.84 1.24
CA LYS A 41 -7.57 -11.57 -0.19
C LYS A 41 -8.80 -11.06 -0.95
N GLU A 42 -9.78 -10.53 -0.25
CA GLU A 42 -10.98 -9.93 -0.83
C GLU A 42 -10.71 -8.45 -1.16
N TYR A 43 -9.77 -8.19 -2.06
CA TYR A 43 -9.20 -6.85 -2.31
C TYR A 43 -10.25 -5.80 -2.68
N SER A 44 -11.23 -6.13 -3.52
CA SER A 44 -12.32 -5.21 -3.87
C SER A 44 -13.15 -4.80 -2.65
N LYS A 45 -13.40 -5.73 -1.70
CA LYS A 45 -14.09 -5.40 -0.45
C LYS A 45 -13.20 -4.58 0.48
N ALA A 46 -11.90 -4.89 0.54
CA ALA A 46 -10.95 -4.12 1.33
C ALA A 46 -10.92 -2.65 0.90
N ILE A 47 -10.93 -2.38 -0.42
CA ILE A 47 -10.98 -1.02 -0.99
C ILE A 47 -12.20 -0.25 -0.48
N ILE A 48 -13.39 -0.86 -0.43
CA ILE A 48 -14.62 -0.20 0.05
C ILE A 48 -14.44 0.38 1.47
N TYR A 49 -13.74 -0.34 2.34
CA TYR A 49 -13.50 0.13 3.72
C TYR A 49 -12.30 1.06 3.84
N TYR A 50 -11.33 0.96 2.92
CA TYR A 50 -10.13 1.78 2.90
C TYR A 50 -10.31 3.13 2.21
N GLU A 51 -11.11 3.24 1.14
CA GLU A 51 -11.32 4.50 0.41
C GLU A 51 -11.80 5.65 1.30
N PRO A 52 -12.78 5.47 2.20
CA PRO A 52 -13.20 6.57 3.08
C PRO A 52 -12.06 7.12 3.95
N LEU A 53 -11.07 6.29 4.30
CA LEU A 53 -9.92 6.70 5.11
C LEU A 53 -9.03 7.72 4.42
N THR A 54 -9.03 7.77 3.08
CA THR A 54 -8.23 8.76 2.34
C THR A 54 -8.70 10.20 2.58
N ASN A 55 -9.96 10.40 3.01
CA ASN A 55 -10.53 11.71 3.31
C ASN A 55 -10.17 12.23 4.71
N PHE A 56 -9.65 11.37 5.59
CA PHE A 56 -9.38 11.70 6.99
C PHE A 56 -7.91 11.99 7.31
N ASP A 57 -7.10 12.26 6.29
CA ASP A 57 -5.63 12.32 6.39
C ASP A 57 -5.00 11.10 7.08
N PHE A 58 -5.60 9.92 6.89
CA PHE A 58 -5.16 8.69 7.53
C PHE A 58 -3.87 8.18 6.87
N LYS A 59 -2.72 8.60 7.38
CA LYS A 59 -1.37 8.36 6.83
C LYS A 59 -0.64 7.20 7.51
N LYS A 60 -1.33 6.10 7.84
CA LYS A 60 -0.65 4.91 8.37
C LYS A 60 0.05 4.15 7.24
N PRO A 61 1.36 3.83 7.35
CA PRO A 61 2.09 3.11 6.32
C PRO A 61 1.46 1.76 5.94
N GLU A 62 0.95 1.02 6.93
CA GLU A 62 0.32 -0.29 6.71
C GLU A 62 -0.96 -0.16 5.89
N PHE A 63 -1.76 0.86 6.19
CA PHE A 63 -2.97 1.19 5.42
C PHE A 63 -2.63 1.52 3.97
N LEU A 64 -1.67 2.43 3.75
CA LEU A 64 -1.27 2.82 2.40
C LEU A 64 -0.73 1.61 1.63
N ARG A 65 0.07 0.75 2.27
CA ARG A 65 0.57 -0.48 1.66
C ARG A 65 -0.57 -1.43 1.28
N HIS A 66 -1.50 -1.71 2.20
CA HIS A 66 -2.61 -2.64 1.94
C HIS A 66 -3.58 -2.09 0.88
N LEU A 67 -3.87 -0.79 0.91
CA LEU A 67 -4.69 -0.13 -0.09
C LEU A 67 -3.99 -0.13 -1.46
N GLY A 68 -2.70 0.19 -1.53
CA GLY A 68 -1.90 0.14 -2.75
C GLY A 68 -1.88 -1.24 -3.39
N ILE A 69 -1.66 -2.31 -2.59
CA ILE A 69 -1.73 -3.70 -3.06
C ILE A 69 -3.14 -4.03 -3.55
N SER A 70 -4.17 -3.62 -2.81
CA SER A 70 -5.56 -3.89 -3.20
C SER A 70 -5.89 -3.23 -4.55
N TYR A 71 -5.41 -2.01 -4.78
CA TYR A 71 -5.56 -1.34 -6.07
C TYR A 71 -4.78 -2.03 -7.19
N ILE A 72 -3.54 -2.48 -6.93
CA ILE A 72 -2.76 -3.26 -7.91
C ILE A 72 -3.54 -4.50 -8.35
N VAL A 73 -3.99 -5.32 -7.39
CA VAL A 73 -4.64 -6.61 -7.71
C VAL A 73 -5.98 -6.42 -8.44
N THR A 74 -6.63 -5.28 -8.23
CA THR A 74 -7.91 -4.95 -8.88
C THR A 74 -7.75 -4.10 -10.14
N GLY A 75 -6.52 -3.83 -10.59
CA GLY A 75 -6.22 -3.09 -11.83
C GLY A 75 -6.38 -1.57 -11.73
N HIS A 76 -6.54 -1.00 -10.53
CA HIS A 76 -6.69 0.44 -10.32
C HIS A 76 -5.32 1.14 -10.22
N TYR A 77 -4.51 1.05 -11.27
CA TYR A 77 -3.11 1.46 -11.24
C TYR A 77 -2.89 2.96 -10.94
N ASP A 78 -3.77 3.85 -11.43
CA ASP A 78 -3.70 5.30 -11.14
C ASP A 78 -3.87 5.63 -9.65
N LYS A 79 -4.80 4.93 -9.00
CA LYS A 79 -4.99 5.06 -7.55
C LYS A 79 -3.82 4.43 -6.80
N ALA A 80 -3.30 3.30 -7.29
CA ALA A 80 -2.14 2.64 -6.69
C ALA A 80 -0.90 3.54 -6.69
N SER A 81 -0.57 4.21 -7.82
CA SER A 81 0.63 5.06 -7.90
C SER A 81 0.55 6.20 -6.91
N SER A 82 -0.60 6.88 -6.84
CA SER A 82 -0.89 7.94 -5.89
C SER A 82 -0.71 7.51 -4.42
N VAL A 83 -1.11 6.27 -4.09
CA VAL A 83 -0.97 5.72 -2.74
C VAL A 83 0.49 5.39 -2.42
N TYR A 84 1.24 4.79 -3.34
CA TYR A 84 2.65 4.48 -3.15
C TYR A 84 3.53 5.73 -3.13
N GLU A 85 3.24 6.76 -3.92
CA GLU A 85 3.90 8.06 -3.83
C GLU A 85 3.74 8.70 -2.44
N LYS A 86 2.53 8.60 -1.86
CA LYS A 86 2.28 9.04 -0.47
C LYS A 86 3.07 8.19 0.53
N LEU A 87 3.12 6.87 0.33
CA LEU A 87 3.86 5.97 1.22
C LEU A 87 5.36 6.27 1.22
N ILE A 88 5.96 6.50 0.05
CA ILE A 88 7.39 6.85 -0.08
C ILE A 88 7.69 8.20 0.59
N LYS A 89 6.77 9.18 0.52
CA LYS A 89 6.93 10.45 1.26
C LYS A 89 6.98 10.25 2.79
N ILE A 90 6.29 9.24 3.31
CA ILE A 90 6.25 8.93 4.74
C ILE A 90 7.43 8.02 5.14
N GLN A 91 7.83 7.11 4.24
CA GLN A 91 8.93 6.18 4.44
C GLN A 91 9.89 6.23 3.23
N PRO A 92 10.78 7.24 3.16
CA PRO A 92 11.68 7.41 2.02
C PRO A 92 12.63 6.23 1.79
N GLU A 93 12.99 5.54 2.86
CA GLU A 93 13.90 4.38 2.84
C GLU A 93 13.19 3.05 2.53
N ASN A 94 11.86 3.08 2.32
CA ASN A 94 11.10 1.86 2.02
C ASN A 94 11.30 1.44 0.56
N GLN A 95 12.35 0.66 0.34
CA GLN A 95 12.71 0.10 -0.97
C GLN A 95 11.56 -0.70 -1.58
N GLU A 96 10.78 -1.44 -0.78
CA GLU A 96 9.64 -2.21 -1.27
C GLU A 96 8.57 -1.29 -1.85
N ALA A 97 8.28 -0.16 -1.21
CA ALA A 97 7.32 0.82 -1.72
C ALA A 97 7.77 1.42 -3.06
N VAL A 98 9.08 1.69 -3.21
CA VAL A 98 9.68 2.16 -4.48
C VAL A 98 9.54 1.11 -5.58
N ILE A 99 9.86 -0.16 -5.27
CA ILE A 99 9.71 -1.28 -6.21
C ILE A 99 8.25 -1.46 -6.64
N LYS A 100 7.30 -1.34 -5.71
CA LYS A 100 5.87 -1.42 -6.03
C LYS A 100 5.40 -0.25 -6.87
N LEU A 101 5.90 0.97 -6.62
CA LEU A 101 5.59 2.12 -7.47
C LEU A 101 6.13 1.93 -8.90
N ALA A 102 7.35 1.44 -9.05
CA ALA A 102 7.92 1.13 -10.37
C ALA A 102 7.07 0.08 -11.10
N TYR A 103 6.66 -0.98 -10.42
CA TYR A 103 5.74 -1.97 -10.97
C TYR A 103 4.42 -1.34 -11.45
N VAL A 104 3.81 -0.47 -10.63
CA VAL A 104 2.58 0.24 -11.00
C VAL A 104 2.79 1.13 -12.22
N TYR A 105 3.90 1.86 -12.31
CA TYR A 105 4.22 2.66 -13.49
C TYR A 105 4.38 1.81 -14.74
N ALA A 106 4.98 0.62 -14.65
CA ALA A 106 5.07 -0.30 -15.77
C ALA A 106 3.69 -0.81 -16.22
N GLU A 107 2.79 -1.13 -15.28
CA GLU A 107 1.40 -1.51 -15.59
C GLU A 107 0.60 -0.36 -16.25
N GLN A 108 0.98 0.90 -15.98
CA GLN A 108 0.45 2.09 -16.67
C GLN A 108 1.11 2.33 -18.05
N GLY A 109 2.04 1.47 -18.49
CA GLY A 109 2.82 1.65 -19.71
C GLY A 109 3.94 2.69 -19.62
N LYS A 110 4.20 3.24 -18.43
CA LYS A 110 5.27 4.23 -18.18
C LYS A 110 6.60 3.52 -17.90
N PHE A 111 7.06 2.73 -18.85
CA PHE A 111 8.23 1.86 -18.69
C PHE A 111 9.51 2.62 -18.34
N ASN A 112 9.80 3.73 -19.03
CA ASN A 112 11.01 4.52 -18.76
C ASN A 112 11.02 5.07 -17.33
N THR A 113 9.91 5.65 -16.87
CA THR A 113 9.78 6.14 -15.49
C THR A 113 9.97 5.03 -14.45
N ALA A 114 9.45 3.83 -14.72
CA ALA A 114 9.63 2.69 -13.85
C ALA A 114 11.09 2.20 -13.79
N ILE A 115 11.77 2.17 -14.94
CA ILE A 115 13.19 1.80 -15.07
C ILE A 115 14.07 2.81 -14.33
N ASP A 116 13.88 4.11 -14.58
CA ASP A 116 14.63 5.19 -13.93
C ASP A 116 14.50 5.12 -12.40
N LEU A 117 13.28 4.86 -11.90
CA LEU A 117 13.02 4.74 -10.48
C LEU A 117 13.76 3.55 -9.84
N LEU A 118 13.85 2.42 -10.53
CA LEU A 118 14.59 1.25 -10.05
C LEU A 118 16.11 1.41 -10.17
N ASN A 119 16.59 2.06 -11.22
CA ASN A 119 18.02 2.37 -11.35
C ASN A 119 18.48 3.30 -10.22
N LEU A 120 17.71 4.36 -9.93
CA LEU A 120 17.99 5.26 -8.81
C LEU A 120 18.02 4.49 -7.48
N LEU A 121 17.07 3.57 -7.26
CA LEU A 121 17.07 2.70 -6.08
C LEU A 121 18.33 1.83 -6.00
N LEU A 122 18.81 1.28 -7.12
CA LEU A 122 20.03 0.46 -7.13
C LEU A 122 21.30 1.30 -6.90
N GLU A 123 21.32 2.56 -7.33
CA GLU A 123 22.43 3.50 -7.10
C GLU A 123 22.59 3.91 -5.63
N THR A 124 21.51 3.94 -4.85
CA THR A 124 21.57 4.27 -3.41
C THR A 124 22.15 3.14 -2.54
N GLY A 125 22.83 2.15 -3.13
CA GLY A 125 23.42 1.00 -2.42
C GLY A 125 22.38 0.01 -1.88
N SER A 126 21.11 0.22 -2.23
CA SER A 126 19.97 -0.59 -1.85
C SER A 126 19.83 -1.80 -2.77
N ASP A 127 20.94 -2.48 -3.12
CA ASP A 127 21.03 -3.60 -4.05
C ASP A 127 20.25 -4.82 -3.55
N THR A 128 18.92 -4.69 -3.52
CA THR A 128 18.02 -5.78 -3.30
C THR A 128 17.96 -6.54 -4.61
N ARG A 129 18.31 -7.82 -4.55
CA ARG A 129 18.02 -8.81 -5.61
C ARG A 129 16.60 -8.63 -6.19
N LEU A 130 15.64 -8.25 -5.35
CA LEU A 130 14.27 -7.93 -5.73
C LEU A 130 14.17 -6.76 -6.72
N ALA A 131 14.84 -5.64 -6.47
CA ALA A 131 14.81 -4.48 -7.37
C ALA A 131 15.34 -4.85 -8.78
N ARG A 132 16.43 -5.62 -8.86
CA ARG A 132 16.96 -6.13 -10.13
C ARG A 132 15.99 -7.07 -10.85
N ILE A 133 15.29 -7.94 -10.12
CA ILE A 133 14.27 -8.82 -10.70
C ILE A 133 13.13 -8.00 -11.31
N TYR A 134 12.65 -6.97 -10.61
CA TYR A 134 11.60 -6.09 -11.15
C TYR A 134 12.11 -5.27 -12.33
N LEU A 135 13.35 -4.77 -12.28
CA LEU A 135 13.96 -4.04 -13.39
C LEU A 135 14.03 -4.93 -14.63
N ALA A 136 14.57 -6.14 -14.51
CA ALA A 136 14.65 -7.10 -15.60
C ALA A 136 13.26 -7.47 -16.17
N ARG A 137 12.25 -7.62 -15.31
CA ARG A 137 10.87 -7.89 -15.73
C ARG A 137 10.28 -6.72 -16.52
N ILE A 138 10.50 -5.49 -16.06
CA ILE A 138 10.00 -4.28 -16.72
C ILE A 138 10.73 -4.05 -18.05
N LEU A 139 12.05 -4.28 -18.11
CA LEU A 139 12.83 -4.27 -19.34
C LEU A 139 12.31 -5.31 -20.35
N THR A 140 11.91 -6.50 -19.88
CA THR A 140 11.27 -7.52 -20.73
C THR A 140 9.95 -7.01 -21.29
N TRP A 141 9.11 -6.36 -20.47
CA TRP A 141 7.83 -5.79 -20.89
C TRP A 141 7.97 -4.62 -21.84
N SER A 142 9.05 -3.84 -21.73
CA SER A 142 9.36 -2.74 -22.64
C SER A 142 10.06 -3.17 -23.93
N GLY A 143 10.38 -4.47 -24.08
CA GLY A 143 11.08 -5.03 -25.24
C GLY A 143 12.60 -4.90 -25.22
N GLN A 144 13.19 -4.42 -24.12
CA GLN A 144 14.64 -4.29 -23.92
C GLN A 144 15.25 -5.61 -23.44
N PHE A 145 15.19 -6.64 -24.28
CA PHE A 145 15.52 -8.01 -23.89
C PHE A 145 16.99 -8.20 -23.49
N GLU A 146 17.93 -7.54 -24.17
CA GLU A 146 19.36 -7.67 -23.85
C GLU A 146 19.70 -7.12 -22.46
N ASP A 147 19.14 -5.95 -22.11
CA ASP A 147 19.31 -5.36 -20.79
C ASP A 147 18.61 -6.20 -19.71
N ALA A 148 17.42 -6.74 -20.00
CA ALA A 148 16.74 -7.67 -19.11
C ALA A 148 17.59 -8.92 -18.81
N ILE A 149 18.18 -9.53 -19.84
CA ILE A 149 19.08 -10.69 -19.68
C ILE A 149 20.28 -10.31 -18.83
N ASN A 150 20.90 -9.15 -19.06
CA ASN A 150 22.03 -8.69 -18.27
C ASN A 150 21.68 -8.52 -16.78
N GLU A 151 20.51 -7.95 -16.46
CA GLU A 151 20.06 -7.85 -15.07
C GLU A 151 19.74 -9.21 -14.45
N TYR A 152 19.13 -10.15 -15.19
CA TYR A 152 18.92 -11.51 -14.71
C TYR A 152 20.24 -12.26 -14.44
N ARG A 153 21.26 -12.09 -15.28
CA ARG A 153 22.59 -12.67 -15.05
C ARG A 153 23.24 -12.14 -13.77
N LYS A 154 23.13 -10.82 -13.52
CA LYS A 154 23.59 -10.22 -12.25
C LYS A 154 22.87 -10.83 -11.05
N VAL A 155 21.56 -11.05 -11.14
CA VAL A 155 20.75 -11.70 -10.09
C VAL A 155 21.16 -13.16 -9.83
N LEU A 156 21.65 -13.87 -10.86
CA LEU A 156 22.13 -15.25 -10.76
C LEU A 156 23.60 -15.35 -10.32
N GLY A 157 24.31 -14.22 -10.24
CA GLY A 157 25.73 -14.20 -9.88
C GLY A 157 26.65 -14.70 -10.99
N GLU A 158 26.18 -14.74 -12.23
CA GLU A 158 27.01 -15.09 -13.39
C GLU A 158 28.02 -13.96 -13.64
N LYS A 159 29.31 -14.29 -13.52
CA LYS A 159 30.39 -13.38 -13.92
C LYS A 159 30.44 -13.35 -15.46
N LYS A 160 30.55 -12.14 -16.02
CA LYS A 160 30.90 -11.93 -17.43
C LYS A 160 32.16 -12.69 -17.81
#